data_AF-A0A0A5GI48-F1
#
_entry.id   AF-A0A0A5GI48-F1
#
_cell.length_a   1.000
_cell.length_b   1.000
_cell.length_c   1.000
_cell.angle_alpha   90.00
_cell.angle_beta   90.00
_cell.angle_gamma   90.00
#
_symmetry.space_group_name_H-M   'P 1'
#
loop_
_entity.id
_entity.type
_entity.pdbx_description
1 polymer ?
#
loop_
_entity_poly.entity_id
_entity_poly.type
_entity_poly.pdbx_seq_one_letter_code
_entity_poly.pdbx_strand_id
1 'polypeptide(L)'
;MGKLIDFKLQRSRKQIKMWAGNRGVLYEIYLSVLLYINCSLENKYSAPIDHLNTETGLKKEFRGNEELFFYTIQELIAYWDLEPSMITEDMKKDLFLHFEKVGDLCFFIQEHQSHTNS
;
A
#
# COMPACT_ATOMS: atom_id res chain seq x y z
N MET A 1 3.71 15.22 -18.46
CA MET A 1 2.55 14.33 -18.26
C MET A 1 2.27 14.15 -16.76
N GLY A 2 1.95 15.23 -16.04
CA GLY A 2 1.88 15.22 -14.56
C GLY A 2 0.48 15.29 -13.94
N LYS A 3 -0.59 15.38 -14.74
CA LYS A 3 -1.94 15.65 -14.21
C LYS A 3 -2.75 14.41 -13.82
N LEU A 4 -2.48 13.23 -14.38
CA LEU A 4 -3.31 12.03 -14.16
C LEU A 4 -3.02 11.30 -12.83
N ILE A 5 -1.75 11.26 -12.41
CA ILE A 5 -1.32 10.63 -11.15
C ILE A 5 -1.88 11.40 -9.94
N ASP A 6 -1.88 12.73 -10.03
CA ASP A 6 -2.38 13.63 -9.00
C ASP A 6 -3.88 13.41 -8.69
N PHE A 7 -4.74 13.21 -9.70
CA PHE A 7 -6.17 13.02 -9.46
C PHE A 7 -6.50 11.70 -8.77
N LYS A 8 -5.82 10.59 -9.15
CA LYS A 8 -5.99 9.28 -8.48
C LYS A 8 -5.55 9.41 -7.02
N LEU A 9 -4.39 10.03 -6.79
CA LEU A 9 -3.83 10.25 -5.46
C LEU A 9 -4.76 11.11 -4.58
N GLN A 10 -5.24 12.25 -5.11
CA GLN A 10 -6.16 13.14 -4.40
C GLN A 10 -7.49 12.45 -4.07
N ARG A 11 -8.00 11.60 -4.97
CA ARG A 11 -9.23 10.82 -4.73
C ARG A 11 -9.02 9.79 -3.63
N SER A 12 -7.92 9.04 -3.68
CA SER A 12 -7.56 8.05 -2.64
C SER A 12 -7.41 8.71 -1.28
N ARG A 13 -6.69 9.85 -1.19
CA ARG A 13 -6.53 10.61 0.06
C ARG A 13 -7.87 11.05 0.64
N LYS A 14 -8.80 11.53 -0.20
CA LYS A 14 -10.15 11.91 0.25
C LYS A 14 -10.96 10.72 0.77
N GLN A 15 -10.93 9.58 0.06
CA GLN A 15 -11.64 8.36 0.49
C GLN A 15 -11.09 7.82 1.81
N ILE A 16 -9.76 7.71 1.92
CA ILE A 16 -9.10 7.21 3.13
C ILE A 16 -9.38 8.12 4.32
N LYS A 17 -9.27 9.45 4.17
CA LYS A 17 -9.64 10.39 5.24
C LYS A 17 -11.10 10.27 5.66
N MET A 18 -12.01 10.06 4.70
CA MET A 18 -13.43 9.87 4.99
C MET A 18 -13.70 8.56 5.74
N TRP A 19 -13.00 7.48 5.40
CA TRP A 19 -13.12 6.18 6.06
C TRP A 19 -12.43 6.12 7.43
N ALA A 20 -11.26 6.77 7.56
CA ALA A 20 -10.48 6.78 8.78
C ALA A 20 -11.06 7.70 9.85
N GLY A 21 -11.65 8.83 9.45
CA GLY A 21 -12.15 9.84 10.39
C GLY A 21 -11.05 10.28 11.35
N ASN A 22 -11.28 10.15 12.66
CA ASN A 22 -10.31 10.48 13.72
C ASN A 22 -9.57 9.26 14.29
N ARG A 23 -9.55 8.11 13.60
CA ARG A 23 -8.95 6.86 14.12
C ARG A 23 -7.41 6.83 14.10
N GLY A 24 -6.79 7.86 13.52
CA GLY A 24 -5.34 8.07 13.56
C GLY A 24 -4.58 7.44 12.40
N VAL A 25 -3.28 7.78 12.31
CA VAL A 25 -2.39 7.48 11.19
C VAL A 25 -2.28 5.98 10.91
N LEU A 26 -2.24 5.13 11.94
CA LEU A 26 -2.15 3.67 11.76
C LEU A 26 -3.33 3.10 10.99
N TYR A 27 -4.54 3.62 11.24
CA TYR A 27 -5.73 3.18 10.53
C TYR A 27 -5.77 3.73 9.09
N GLU A 28 -5.22 4.92 8.86
CA GLU A 28 -5.02 5.45 7.50
C GLU A 28 -4.00 4.60 6.71
N ILE A 29 -2.90 4.18 7.33
CA ILE A 29 -1.92 3.26 6.74
C ILE A 29 -2.62 1.96 6.32
N TYR A 30 -3.33 1.33 7.26
CA TYR A 30 -4.06 0.10 6.99
C TYR A 30 -5.03 0.25 5.79
N LEU A 31 -5.88 1.27 5.81
CA LEU A 31 -6.85 1.50 4.73
C LEU A 31 -6.17 1.83 3.40
N SER A 32 -5.06 2.56 3.41
CA SER A 32 -4.31 2.86 2.20
C SER A 32 -3.75 1.60 1.57
N VAL A 33 -3.11 0.72 2.34
CA VAL A 33 -2.54 -0.54 1.86
C VAL A 33 -3.64 -1.39 1.22
N LEU A 34 -4.78 -1.54 1.89
CA LEU A 34 -5.91 -2.30 1.35
C LEU A 34 -6.48 -1.71 0.07
N LEU A 35 -6.63 -0.38 0.01
CA LEU A 35 -7.15 0.30 -1.16
C LEU A 35 -6.23 0.10 -2.38
N TYR A 36 -4.92 0.25 -2.19
CA TYR A 36 -3.96 0.13 -3.27
C TYR A 36 -3.81 -1.31 -3.75
N ILE A 37 -3.75 -2.28 -2.85
CA ILE A 37 -3.82 -3.70 -3.21
C ILE A 37 -5.08 -3.97 -4.02
N ASN A 38 -6.25 -3.58 -3.52
CA ASN A 38 -7.51 -3.78 -4.24
C ASN A 38 -7.54 -3.10 -5.61
N CYS A 39 -6.92 -1.92 -5.75
CA CYS A 39 -6.87 -1.21 -7.02
C CYS A 39 -5.98 -1.91 -8.05
N SER A 40 -4.92 -2.56 -7.59
CA SER A 40 -3.97 -3.30 -8.42
C SER A 40 -4.48 -4.68 -8.81
N LEU A 41 -5.32 -5.32 -7.98
CA LEU A 41 -5.91 -6.61 -8.30
C LEU A 41 -6.90 -6.48 -9.47
N GLU A 42 -6.86 -7.46 -10.38
CA GLU A 42 -7.81 -7.56 -11.50
C GLU A 42 -9.25 -7.70 -10.99
N ASN A 43 -9.44 -8.47 -9.92
CA ASN A 43 -10.72 -8.66 -9.24
C ASN A 43 -10.87 -7.63 -8.12
N LYS A 44 -11.18 -6.39 -8.50
CA LYS A 44 -11.46 -5.32 -7.53
C LYS A 44 -12.64 -5.72 -6.65
N TYR A 45 -12.38 -5.96 -5.37
CA TYR A 45 -13.40 -6.15 -4.36
C TYR A 45 -14.23 -4.86 -4.21
N SER A 46 -15.54 -5.04 -4.05
CA SER A 46 -16.48 -3.93 -3.78
C SER A 46 -16.19 -3.26 -2.42
N ALA A 47 -15.73 -4.05 -1.44
CA ALA A 47 -15.31 -3.60 -0.13
C ALA A 47 -13.98 -4.28 0.28
N PRO A 48 -12.82 -3.61 0.10
CA PRO A 48 -11.50 -4.20 0.38
C PRO A 48 -11.35 -4.71 1.81
N ILE A 49 -11.91 -4.00 2.78
CA ILE A 49 -11.83 -4.30 4.22
C ILE A 49 -12.54 -5.59 4.63
N ASP A 50 -13.48 -6.07 3.80
CA ASP A 50 -14.24 -7.30 4.07
C ASP A 50 -13.52 -8.54 3.53
N HIS A 51 -12.54 -8.36 2.66
CA HIS A 51 -11.83 -9.43 1.96
C HIS A 51 -10.33 -9.47 2.26
N LEU A 52 -9.75 -8.34 2.68
CA LEU A 52 -8.34 -8.19 2.99
C LEU A 52 -8.19 -7.76 4.45
N ASN A 53 -7.27 -8.39 5.16
CA ASN A 53 -6.88 -8.04 6.51
C ASN A 53 -5.36 -8.15 6.66
N THR A 54 -4.82 -7.83 7.84
CA THR A 54 -3.38 -7.85 8.10
C THR A 54 -2.72 -9.23 7.94
N GLU A 55 -3.50 -10.32 8.01
CA GLU A 55 -3.01 -11.68 7.85
C GLU A 55 -3.09 -12.19 6.41
N THR A 56 -3.74 -11.45 5.50
CA THR A 56 -3.90 -11.83 4.10
C THR A 56 -2.54 -11.95 3.43
N GLY A 57 -2.25 -13.12 2.86
CA GLY A 57 -1.00 -13.43 2.17
C GLY A 57 -0.92 -12.80 0.78
N LEU A 58 0.05 -11.89 0.59
CA LEU A 58 0.18 -11.08 -0.62
C LEU A 58 0.55 -11.91 -1.85
N LYS A 59 1.42 -12.91 -1.68
CA LYS A 59 1.80 -13.83 -2.77
C LYS A 59 0.58 -14.50 -3.40
N LYS A 60 -0.42 -14.85 -2.60
CA LYS A 60 -1.65 -15.50 -3.07
C LYS A 60 -2.56 -14.52 -3.80
N GLU A 61 -2.78 -13.33 -3.23
CA GLU A 61 -3.64 -12.30 -3.83
C GLU A 61 -3.10 -11.83 -5.17
N PHE A 62 -1.79 -11.57 -5.26
CA PHE A 62 -1.12 -11.19 -6.50
C PHE A 62 -0.84 -12.38 -7.43
N ARG A 63 -1.22 -13.62 -7.05
CA ARG A 63 -0.93 -14.86 -7.81
C ARG A 63 0.55 -15.02 -8.16
N GLY A 64 1.45 -14.53 -7.31
CA GLY A 64 2.89 -14.50 -7.55
C GLY A 64 3.35 -13.47 -8.58
N ASN A 65 2.50 -12.54 -9.01
CA ASN A 65 2.90 -11.46 -9.91
C ASN A 65 3.70 -10.37 -9.16
N GLU A 66 5.02 -10.55 -9.14
CA GLU A 66 5.96 -9.64 -8.47
C GLU A 66 6.00 -8.25 -9.10
N GLU A 67 5.86 -8.14 -10.43
CA GLU A 67 5.86 -6.83 -11.10
C GLU A 67 4.66 -5.98 -10.64
N LEU A 68 3.46 -6.57 -10.67
CA LEU A 68 2.24 -5.90 -10.21
C LEU A 68 2.33 -5.53 -8.72
N PHE A 69 2.92 -6.42 -7.93
CA PHE A 69 3.13 -6.15 -6.51
C PHE A 69 4.12 -5.00 -6.29
N PHE A 70 5.24 -4.99 -7.02
CA PHE A 70 6.21 -3.90 -7.01
C PHE A 70 5.59 -2.55 -7.38
N TYR A 71 4.80 -2.49 -8.45
CA TYR A 71 4.10 -1.26 -8.83
C TYR A 71 3.15 -0.77 -7.72
N THR A 72 2.48 -1.71 -7.03
CA THR A 72 1.59 -1.37 -5.91
C THR A 72 2.37 -0.73 -4.76
N ILE A 73 3.54 -1.29 -4.42
CA ILE A 73 4.43 -0.73 -3.40
C ILE A 73 4.92 0.66 -3.80
N GLN A 74 5.30 0.86 -5.07
CA GLN A 74 5.71 2.18 -5.56
C GLN A 74 4.59 3.22 -5.45
N GLU A 75 3.35 2.84 -5.80
CA GLU A 75 2.20 3.73 -5.64
C GLU A 75 1.93 4.07 -4.16
N LEU A 76 2.14 3.12 -3.24
CA LEU A 76 2.02 3.34 -1.79
C LEU A 76 3.10 4.27 -1.24
N ILE A 77 4.35 4.08 -1.65
CA ILE A 77 5.48 4.95 -1.29
C ILE A 77 5.20 6.38 -1.75
N ALA A 78 4.78 6.55 -3.01
CA ALA A 78 4.40 7.86 -3.53
C ALA A 78 3.17 8.44 -2.80
N TYR A 79 2.21 7.61 -2.38
CA TYR A 79 1.05 8.09 -1.64
C TYR A 79 1.42 8.68 -0.28
N TRP A 80 2.33 8.02 0.42
CA TRP A 80 2.84 8.40 1.72
C TRP A 80 3.99 9.42 1.65
N ASP A 81 4.37 9.86 0.45
CA ASP A 81 5.49 10.80 0.23
C ASP A 81 6.81 10.30 0.85
N LEU A 82 7.03 8.98 0.72
CA LEU A 82 8.21 8.28 1.22
C LEU A 82 9.32 8.26 0.15
N GLU A 83 10.58 8.14 0.59
CA GLU A 83 11.73 8.07 -0.32
C GLU A 83 11.67 6.81 -1.21
N PRO A 84 11.75 6.94 -2.55
CA PRO A 84 11.75 5.78 -3.45
C PRO A 84 12.91 4.80 -3.24
N SER A 85 13.99 5.27 -2.61
CA SER A 85 15.18 4.47 -2.27
C SER A 85 14.94 3.48 -1.13
N MET A 86 13.79 3.56 -0.43
CA MET A 86 13.43 2.64 0.66
C MET A 86 13.25 1.18 0.20
N ILE A 87 12.99 0.95 -1.09
CA ILE A 87 12.96 -0.41 -1.66
C ILE A 87 14.33 -0.72 -2.27
N THR A 88 15.14 -1.48 -1.53
CA THR A 88 16.48 -1.89 -1.95
C THR A 88 16.43 -2.87 -3.12
N GLU A 89 17.52 -3.00 -3.87
CA GLU A 89 17.59 -3.97 -4.97
C GLU A 89 17.44 -5.42 -4.51
N ASP A 90 17.86 -5.74 -3.29
CA ASP A 90 17.68 -7.08 -2.72
C ASP A 90 16.21 -7.32 -2.36
N MET A 91 15.51 -6.33 -1.80
CA MET A 91 14.07 -6.43 -1.56
C MET A 91 13.28 -6.65 -2.85
N LYS A 92 13.72 -6.05 -3.98
CA LYS A 92 13.07 -6.23 -5.29
C LYS A 92 13.16 -7.66 -5.81
N LYS A 93 14.26 -8.37 -5.51
CA LYS A 93 14.45 -9.76 -5.97
C LYS A 93 13.52 -10.73 -5.25
N ASP A 94 13.12 -10.40 -4.04
CA ASP A 94 12.44 -11.31 -3.11
C ASP A 94 11.26 -10.62 -2.41
N LEU A 95 10.46 -9.83 -3.15
CA LEU A 95 9.40 -8.99 -2.58
C LEU A 95 8.41 -9.75 -1.70
N PHE A 96 8.00 -10.95 -2.10
CA PHE A 96 7.07 -11.75 -1.31
C PHE A 96 7.69 -12.45 -0.10
N LEU A 97 9.02 -12.51 -0.01
CA LEU A 97 9.72 -12.96 1.20
C LEU A 97 9.86 -11.81 2.22
N HIS A 98 10.04 -10.59 1.73
CA HIS A 98 10.07 -9.40 2.58
C HIS A 98 8.67 -8.95 3.03
N PHE A 99 7.66 -9.18 2.20
CA PHE A 99 6.27 -8.82 2.45
C PHE A 99 5.37 -10.03 2.21
N GLU A 100 5.28 -10.90 3.22
CA GLU A 100 4.45 -12.10 3.13
C GLU A 100 2.96 -11.74 3.20
N LYS A 101 2.62 -10.76 4.06
CA LYS A 101 1.25 -10.40 4.41
C LYS A 101 1.03 -8.89 4.32
N VAL A 102 -0.23 -8.50 4.21
CA VAL A 102 -0.67 -7.09 4.25
C VAL A 102 -0.11 -6.34 5.47
N GLY A 103 -0.03 -7.01 6.62
CA GLY A 103 0.53 -6.45 7.85
C GLY A 103 1.98 -5.99 7.69
N ASP A 104 2.79 -6.70 6.91
CA ASP A 104 4.21 -6.38 6.69
C ASP A 104 4.35 -5.06 5.92
N LEU A 105 3.47 -4.82 4.94
CA LEU A 105 3.41 -3.53 4.23
C LEU A 105 2.96 -2.39 5.15
N CYS A 106 1.97 -2.65 6.01
CA CYS A 106 1.51 -1.65 6.98
C CYS A 106 2.65 -1.26 7.92
N PHE A 107 3.38 -2.25 8.43
CA PHE A 107 4.51 -2.05 9.33
C PHE A 107 5.64 -1.29 8.64
N PHE A 108 5.99 -1.67 7.42
CA PHE A 108 7.01 -0.99 6.63
C PHE A 108 6.70 0.50 6.43
N ILE A 109 5.48 0.83 6.01
CA ILE A 109 5.05 2.23 5.84
C ILE A 109 5.10 2.97 7.18
N GLN A 110 4.63 2.35 8.27
CA GLN A 110 4.62 2.94 9.60
C GLN A 110 6.04 3.26 10.10
N GLU A 111 6.99 2.34 9.94
CA GLU A 111 8.37 2.51 10.35
C GLU A 111 8.97 3.73 9.62
N HIS A 112 8.82 3.79 8.31
CA HIS A 112 9.37 4.86 7.49
C HIS A 112 8.65 6.22 7.65
N GLN A 113 7.35 6.22 7.95
CA GLN A 113 6.61 7.44 8.33
C GLN A 113 7.12 8.04 9.65
N SER A 114 7.51 7.19 10.60
CA SER A 114 8.01 7.64 11.90
C SER A 114 9.37 8.33 11.78
N HIS A 115 10.22 7.87 10.86
CA HIS A 115 11.54 8.46 10.59
C HIS A 115 11.50 9.78 9.82
N THR A 116 10.41 10.06 9.08
CA THR A 116 10.28 11.31 8.29
C THR A 116 9.79 12.49 9.15
N ASN A 117 9.28 12.23 10.36
CA ASN A 117 8.75 13.24 11.28
C ASN A 117 9.65 13.50 12.52
N SER A 118 10.89 13.01 12.53
CA SER A 118 11.92 13.29 13.55
C SER A 118 13.04 14.15 12.98
#